data_AF-A0A4R1X6Z8-F1
#
_entry.id   AF-A0A4R1X6Z8-F1
#
_cell.length_a   1.000
_cell.length_b   1.000
_cell.length_c   1.000
_cell.angle_alpha   90.00
_cell.angle_beta   90.00
_cell.angle_gamma   90.00
#
_symmetry.space_group_name_H-M   'P 1'
#
loop_
_entity.id
_entity.type
_entity.pdbx_description
1 polymer ?
#
loop_
_entity_poly.entity_id
_entity_poly.type
_entity_poly.pdbx_seq_one_letter_code
_entity_poly.pdbx_strand_id
1 'polypeptide(L)'
;MEISSEVDGRYARIEGELIPLVSNAWLRDSRYTNPFAPPLHDVANPKDREFLVVLLQKRRVVLTDDEAHYDDAGTLCRLTRKDILGLYAIDNAAYAPDAGLSFTLGPMIAPLATAS
;
A
#
# COMPACT_ATOMS: atom_id res chain seq x y z
N MET A 1 -6.35 2.57 -17.29
CA MET A 1 -5.17 3.35 -16.87
C MET A 1 -4.00 2.41 -16.78
N GLU A 2 -2.79 2.89 -17.03
CA GLU A 2 -1.58 2.05 -17.06
C GLU A 2 -0.57 2.52 -16.02
N ILE A 3 0.12 1.56 -15.40
CA ILE A 3 1.28 1.84 -14.57
C ILE A 3 2.50 1.88 -15.48
N SER A 4 3.12 3.06 -15.59
CA SER A 4 4.30 3.24 -16.43
C SER A 4 5.59 2.76 -15.77
N SER A 5 5.61 2.70 -14.43
CA SER A 5 6.73 2.19 -13.64
C SER A 5 6.35 2.10 -12.17
N GLU A 6 7.08 1.26 -11.43
CA GLU A 6 7.08 1.29 -9.97
C GLU A 6 8.32 2.01 -9.44
N VAL A 7 8.20 2.64 -8.28
CA VAL A 7 9.30 3.34 -7.61
C VAL A 7 9.49 2.76 -6.22
N ASP A 8 10.67 2.14 -6.00
CA ASP A 8 11.09 1.53 -4.73
C ASP A 8 10.07 0.55 -4.11
N GLY A 9 9.22 -0.07 -4.95
CA GLY A 9 8.12 -0.96 -4.54
C GLY A 9 6.99 -0.26 -3.75
N ARG A 10 7.09 1.06 -3.54
CA ARG A 10 6.18 1.87 -2.70
C ARG A 10 5.17 2.69 -3.49
N TYR A 11 5.50 3.04 -4.73
CA TYR A 11 4.62 3.85 -5.57
C TYR A 11 4.48 3.26 -6.96
N ALA A 12 3.28 3.37 -7.52
CA ALA A 12 3.03 3.24 -8.94
C ALA A 12 3.03 4.64 -9.58
N ARG A 13 3.68 4.78 -10.73
CA ARG A 13 3.57 5.98 -11.56
C ARG A 13 2.42 5.81 -12.54
N ILE A 14 1.40 6.66 -12.41
CA ILE A 14 0.22 6.66 -13.28
C ILE A 14 0.00 8.09 -13.77
N GLU A 15 0.03 8.29 -15.09
CA GLU A 15 -0.14 9.61 -15.72
C GLU A 15 0.80 10.71 -15.16
N GLY A 16 2.01 10.31 -14.74
CA GLY A 16 3.02 11.21 -14.16
C GLY A 16 2.88 11.43 -12.64
N GLU A 17 1.81 10.95 -12.01
CA GLU A 17 1.65 11.00 -10.55
C GLU A 17 2.18 9.75 -9.86
N LEU A 18 2.77 9.93 -8.67
CA LEU A 18 3.10 8.83 -7.76
C LEU A 18 1.90 8.52 -6.88
N ILE A 19 1.40 7.29 -6.99
CA ILE A 19 0.29 6.77 -6.19
C ILE A 19 0.82 5.67 -5.26
N PRO A 20 0.52 5.73 -3.94
CA PRO A 20 0.96 4.70 -2.99
C PRO A 20 0.47 3.30 -3.37
N LEU A 21 1.37 2.32 -3.30
CA LEU A 21 1.07 0.88 -3.40
C LEU A 21 0.80 0.33 -2.01
N VAL A 22 -0.30 -0.40 -1.85
CA VAL A 22 -0.68 -1.04 -0.59
C VAL A 22 -1.12 -2.47 -0.84
N SER A 23 -0.74 -3.36 0.08
CA SER A 23 -0.99 -4.80 -0.07
C SER A 23 -2.36 -5.21 0.45
N ASN A 24 -3.05 -6.09 -0.29
CA ASN A 24 -4.26 -6.76 0.21
C ASN A 24 -4.02 -7.63 1.46
N ALA A 25 -2.77 -7.98 1.79
CA ALA A 25 -2.43 -8.74 2.98
C ALA A 25 -2.96 -8.11 4.28
N TRP A 26 -3.06 -6.76 4.31
CA TRP A 26 -3.56 -5.97 5.45
C TRP A 26 -5.02 -5.50 5.29
N LEU A 27 -5.69 -5.90 4.21
CA LEU A 27 -7.09 -5.57 3.96
C LEU A 27 -7.99 -6.69 4.50
N ARG A 28 -8.99 -6.32 5.30
CA ARG A 28 -10.09 -7.23 5.70
C ARG A 28 -11.40 -6.49 5.47
N ASP A 29 -12.29 -7.11 4.71
CA ASP A 29 -13.48 -6.47 4.14
C ASP A 29 -13.11 -5.19 3.38
N SER A 30 -13.41 -4.02 3.95
CA SER A 30 -13.02 -2.71 3.42
C SER A 30 -12.04 -1.96 4.32
N ARG A 31 -11.57 -2.56 5.42
CA ARG A 31 -10.70 -1.90 6.39
C ARG A 31 -9.25 -2.33 6.16
N TYR A 32 -8.40 -1.36 5.87
CA TYR A 32 -6.97 -1.55 5.80
C TYR A 32 -6.33 -1.24 7.16
N THR A 33 -5.51 -2.16 7.67
CA THR A 33 -4.76 -1.96 8.92
C THR A 33 -3.37 -2.57 8.79
N ASN A 34 -2.36 -1.73 8.58
CA ASN A 34 -0.96 -2.12 8.53
C ASN A 34 -0.26 -1.56 9.78
N PRO A 35 0.34 -2.41 10.64
CA PRO A 35 1.06 -1.96 11.84
C PRO A 35 2.16 -0.93 11.56
N PHE A 36 2.65 -0.88 10.31
CA PHE A 36 3.67 0.04 9.83
C PHE A 36 4.93 -0.03 10.68
N ALA A 37 5.36 -1.27 10.95
CA ALA A 37 6.44 -1.62 11.86
C ALA A 37 7.41 -2.64 11.23
N PRO A 38 8.62 -2.81 11.79
CA PRO A 38 9.61 -3.73 11.26
C PRO A 38 9.10 -5.19 11.22
N PRO A 39 9.59 -6.00 10.25
CA PRO A 39 10.69 -5.71 9.34
C PRO A 39 10.26 -5.01 8.04
N LEU A 40 8.96 -4.89 7.75
CA LEU A 40 8.48 -4.41 6.46
C LEU A 40 8.49 -2.88 6.32
N HIS A 41 8.27 -2.17 7.42
CA HIS A 41 8.28 -0.71 7.46
C HIS A 41 9.00 -0.21 8.70
N ASP A 42 9.63 0.95 8.61
CA ASP A 42 10.22 1.61 9.77
C ASP A 42 10.00 3.12 9.68
N VAL A 43 9.27 3.71 10.62
CA VAL A 43 9.02 5.17 10.63
C VAL A 43 10.30 5.98 10.81
N ALA A 44 11.36 5.39 11.37
CA ALA A 44 12.68 6.02 11.41
C ALA A 44 13.32 6.09 10.01
N ASN A 45 12.92 5.22 9.07
CA ASN A 45 13.35 5.27 7.68
C ASN A 45 12.66 6.46 6.96
N PRO A 46 13.43 7.41 6.40
CA PRO A 46 12.87 8.58 5.72
C PRO A 46 11.92 8.23 4.57
N LYS A 47 12.16 7.15 3.82
CA LYS A 47 11.33 6.73 2.69
C LYS A 47 9.96 6.21 3.13
N ASP A 48 9.92 5.46 4.22
CA ASP A 48 8.66 4.97 4.79
C ASP A 48 7.86 6.11 5.41
N ARG A 49 8.54 7.04 6.08
CA ARG A 49 7.90 8.26 6.58
C ARG A 49 7.32 9.12 5.46
N GLU A 50 8.04 9.29 4.36
CA GLU A 50 7.53 9.99 3.17
C GLU A 50 6.31 9.28 2.58
N PHE A 51 6.38 7.97 2.41
CA PHE A 51 5.24 7.14 1.96
C PHE A 51 4.02 7.34 2.84
N LEU A 52 4.19 7.32 4.15
CA LEU A 52 3.12 7.54 5.10
C LEU A 52 2.50 8.93 4.92
N VAL A 53 3.32 9.98 4.81
CA VAL A 53 2.83 11.36 4.58
C VAL A 53 2.05 11.46 3.28
N VAL A 54 2.58 10.91 2.18
CA VAL A 54 1.92 10.95 0.87
C VAL A 54 0.59 10.21 0.93
N LEU A 55 0.54 9.03 1.54
CA LEU A 55 -0.68 8.24 1.65
C LEU A 55 -1.74 8.96 2.50
N LEU A 56 -1.35 9.58 3.62
CA LEU A 56 -2.28 10.35 4.45
C LEU A 56 -2.83 11.61 3.74
N GLN A 57 -2.09 12.18 2.79
CA GLN A 57 -2.52 13.34 2.02
C GLN A 57 -3.33 12.97 0.77
N LYS A 58 -3.04 11.81 0.17
CA LYS A 58 -3.71 11.33 -1.05
C LYS A 58 -4.97 10.55 -0.67
N ARG A 59 -6.04 10.70 -1.46
CA ARG A 59 -7.31 9.97 -1.27
C ARG A 59 -7.47 8.76 -2.19
N ARG A 60 -6.34 8.20 -2.65
CA ARG A 60 -6.33 7.03 -3.54
C ARG A 60 -5.06 6.22 -3.38
N VAL A 61 -5.17 4.92 -3.60
CA VAL A 61 -4.08 3.94 -3.53
C VAL A 61 -4.20 2.94 -4.66
N VAL A 62 -3.08 2.36 -5.06
CA VAL A 62 -3.07 1.15 -5.88
C VAL A 62 -3.07 -0.05 -4.94
N LEU A 63 -4.10 -0.88 -5.03
CA LEU A 63 -4.19 -2.12 -4.26
C LEU A 63 -3.48 -3.24 -5.03
N THR A 64 -2.58 -3.95 -4.36
CA THR A 64 -1.83 -5.07 -4.92
C THR A 64 -2.32 -6.39 -4.35
N ASP A 65 -2.26 -7.44 -5.16
CA ASP A 65 -2.41 -8.81 -4.70
C ASP A 65 -1.02 -9.35 -4.36
N ASP A 66 -0.68 -9.38 -3.08
CA ASP A 66 0.61 -9.88 -2.64
C ASP A 66 0.45 -11.13 -1.77
N GLU A 67 1.36 -12.08 -1.98
CA GLU A 67 1.51 -13.23 -1.10
C GLU A 67 2.29 -12.85 0.16
N ALA A 68 1.67 -13.10 1.31
CA ALA A 68 2.26 -12.91 2.63
C ALA A 68 3.13 -14.10 3.04
N HIS A 69 4.40 -13.84 3.37
CA HIS A 69 5.32 -14.82 3.93
C HIS A 69 5.67 -14.50 5.37
N TYR A 70 5.51 -15.49 6.23
CA TYR A 70 5.75 -15.38 7.68
C TYR A 70 7.02 -16.15 8.05
N ASP A 71 7.75 -15.64 9.03
CA ASP A 71 8.87 -16.38 9.64
C ASP A 71 8.37 -17.45 10.65
N ASP A 72 9.31 -18.20 11.23
CA ASP A 72 9.01 -19.26 12.20
C ASP A 72 8.32 -18.74 13.47
N ALA A 73 8.41 -17.43 13.77
CA ALA A 73 7.74 -16.78 14.89
C ALA A 73 6.33 -16.28 14.52
N GLY A 74 5.89 -16.45 13.27
CA GLY A 74 4.61 -15.97 12.77
C GLY A 74 4.59 -14.48 12.43
N THR A 75 5.76 -13.84 12.31
CA THR A 75 5.86 -12.43 11.91
C THR A 75 5.84 -12.31 10.40
N LEU A 76 4.98 -11.44 9.87
CA LEU A 76 4.97 -11.13 8.44
C LEU A 76 6.28 -10.44 8.06
N CYS A 77 7.14 -11.13 7.30
CA CYS A 77 8.50 -10.69 7.04
C CYS A 77 8.77 -10.34 5.58
N ARG A 78 7.91 -10.80 4.65
CA ARG A 78 8.03 -10.51 3.22
C ARG A 78 6.66 -10.53 2.53
N LEU A 79 6.52 -9.67 1.52
CA LEU A 79 5.42 -9.69 0.56
C LEU A 79 5.98 -9.96 -0.85
N THR A 80 5.33 -10.84 -1.59
CA THR A 80 5.66 -11.11 -3.00
C THR A 80 4.47 -10.71 -3.87
N ARG A 81 4.66 -9.71 -4.73
CA ARG A 81 3.60 -9.25 -5.62
C ARG A 81 3.26 -10.28 -6.68
N LYS A 82 1.97 -10.62 -6.77
CA LYS A 82 1.42 -11.48 -7.82
C LYS A 82 0.75 -10.66 -8.90
N ASP A 83 -0.04 -9.68 -8.49
CA ASP A 83 -0.84 -8.88 -9.42
C ASP A 83 -1.19 -7.49 -8.85
N ILE A 84 -1.83 -6.68 -9.66
CA ILE A 84 -2.35 -5.36 -9.32
C ILE A 84 -3.87 -5.40 -9.44
N LEU A 85 -4.56 -5.17 -8.33
CA LEU A 85 -6.02 -5.25 -8.25
C LEU A 85 -6.72 -3.99 -8.76
N GLY A 86 -6.02 -2.85 -8.80
CA GLY A 86 -6.52 -1.61 -9.41
C GLY A 86 -6.25 -0.36 -8.58
N LEU A 87 -6.75 0.77 -9.07
CA LEU A 87 -6.74 2.06 -8.40
C LEU A 87 -8.03 2.22 -7.60
N TYR A 88 -7.93 2.53 -6.31
CA TYR A 88 -9.07 2.66 -5.41
C TYR A 88 -9.06 4.03 -4.72
N ALA A 89 -10.25 4.54 -4.45
CA ALA A 89 -10.42 5.64 -3.51
C ALA A 89 -10.15 5.15 -2.07
N ILE A 90 -9.73 6.05 -1.18
CA ILE A 90 -9.64 5.76 0.25
C ILE A 90 -10.24 6.91 1.08
N ASP A 91 -10.79 6.54 2.23
CA ASP A 91 -11.38 7.45 3.20
C ASP A 91 -10.81 7.20 4.61
N ASN A 92 -10.90 8.21 5.47
CA ASN A 92 -10.52 8.13 6.89
C ASN A 92 -9.07 7.62 7.10
N ALA A 93 -8.14 8.06 6.26
CA ALA A 93 -6.73 7.71 6.41
C ALA A 93 -6.14 8.31 7.69
N ALA A 94 -5.53 7.46 8.52
CA ALA A 94 -4.98 7.85 9.79
C ALA A 94 -3.74 7.00 10.13
N TYR A 95 -2.81 7.61 10.88
CA TYR A 95 -1.69 6.92 11.48
C TYR A 95 -1.68 7.16 12.98
N ALA A 96 -1.46 6.11 13.76
CA ALA A 96 -1.19 6.21 15.18
C ALA A 96 0.05 5.36 15.52
N PRO A 97 1.00 5.85 16.35
CA PRO A 97 2.23 5.13 16.65
C PRO A 97 2.05 3.68 17.09
N ASP A 98 1.02 3.41 17.91
CA ASP A 98 0.78 2.07 18.47
C ASP A 98 -0.11 1.18 17.60
N ALA A 99 -0.83 1.74 16.62
CA ALA A 99 -1.79 1.01 15.78
C ALA A 99 -1.38 0.94 14.30
N GLY A 100 -0.41 1.74 13.89
CA GLY A 100 0.06 1.82 12.50
C GLY A 100 -0.84 2.66 11.61
N LEU A 101 -0.76 2.37 10.31
CA LEU A 101 -1.54 3.00 9.25
C LEU A 101 -2.90 2.31 9.09
N SER A 102 -3.96 3.10 9.01
CA SER A 102 -5.30 2.61 8.70
C SER A 102 -6.05 3.53 7.74
N PHE A 103 -6.97 2.94 6.97
CA PHE A 103 -7.95 3.66 6.15
C PHE A 103 -9.11 2.73 5.78
N THR A 104 -10.18 3.30 5.24
CA THR A 104 -11.26 2.57 4.59
C THR A 104 -11.02 2.56 3.08
N LEU A 105 -11.01 1.38 2.48
CA LEU A 105 -10.96 1.21 1.03
C LEU A 105 -12.33 1.54 0.45
N GLY A 106 -12.37 2.52 -0.44
CA GLY A 106 -13.56 2.96 -1.14
C GLY A 106 -13.77 2.23 -2.47
N PRO A 107 -14.61 2.76 -3.37
CA PRO A 107 -14.85 2.16 -4.67
C PRO A 107 -13.58 2.13 -5.53
N MET A 108 -13.53 1.15 -6.43
CA MET A 108 -12.54 1.11 -7.50
C MET A 108 -12.74 2.32 -8.43
N ILE A 109 -11.67 3.06 -8.66
CA ILE A 109 -11.63 4.18 -9.61
C ILE A 109 -11.37 3.66 -11.01
N ALA A 110 -10.40 2.76 -11.17
CA ALA A 110 -10.06 2.17 -12.46
C ALA A 110 -9.35 0.82 -12.30
N PRO A 111 -9.58 -0.13 -13.22
CA PRO A 111 -8.67 -1.26 -13.40
C PRO A 111 -7.31 -0.73 -13.92
N LEU A 112 -6.24 -1.37 -13.46
CA LEU A 112 -4.88 -1.06 -13.89
C LEU A 112 -4.30 -2.25 -14.64
N ALA A 113 -3.69 -1.97 -15.79
CA ALA A 113 -2.81 -2.91 -16.46
C ALA A 113 -1.36 -2.48 -16.20
N THR A 114 -0.49 -3.45 -15.99
CA THR A 114 0.96 -3.24 -16.11
C THR A 114 1.28 -3.00 -17.59
N ALA A 115 2.00 -1.92 -17.88
CA ALA A 115 2.47 -1.68 -19.24
C ALA A 115 3.44 -2.80 -19.65
N SER A 116 3.20 -3.38 -20.83
CA SER A 116 4.01 -4.44 -21.44
C SER A 116 5.37 -3.95 -21.93
#